data_AF-A0A3P7EGG8-F1
#
_entry.id   AF-A0A3P7EGG8-F1
#
_cell.length_a   1.000
_cell.length_b   1.000
_cell.length_c   1.000
_cell.angle_alpha   90.00
_cell.angle_beta   90.00
_cell.angle_gamma   90.00
#
_symmetry.space_group_name_H-M   'P 1'
#
loop_
_entity.id
_entity.type
_entity.pdbx_description
1 polymer ?
#
loop_
_entity_poly.entity_id
_entity_poly.type
_entity_poly.pdbx_seq_one_letter_code
_entity_poly.pdbx_strand_id
1 'polypeptide(L)' 'MVGVTESDGEGIEPQLFVMDMNNGKTRTFVRGIENAHSLAISDDGIVYVGQTGPKQIIQIPLLDQ' A
#
# COMPACT_ATOMS: atom_id res chain seq x y z
N MET A 1 9.06 -5.47 -3.17
CA MET A 1 8.03 -5.83 -2.16
C MET A 1 7.02 -4.70 -2.08
N VAL A 2 5.73 -4.99 -1.99
CA VAL A 2 4.67 -4.01 -1.70
C VAL A 2 4.16 -4.26 -0.28
N GLY A 3 3.97 -3.21 0.50
CA GLY A 3 3.48 -3.31 1.86
C GLY A 3 2.52 -2.19 2.21
N VAL A 4 1.76 -2.40 3.28
CA VAL A 4 0.92 -1.38 3.93
C VAL A 4 1.35 -1.22 5.37
N THR A 5 1.23 -0.01 5.89
CA THR A 5 1.39 0.29 7.32
C THR A 5 0.07 0.79 7.89
N GLU A 6 -0.16 0.53 9.17
CA GLU A 6 -1.17 1.25 9.94
C GLU A 6 -0.60 2.56 10.49
N SER A 7 -1.47 3.39 11.08
CA SER A 7 -1.02 4.53 11.87
C SER A 7 -0.37 4.05 13.17
N ASP A 8 0.66 4.77 13.60
CA ASP A 8 1.29 4.58 14.92
C ASP A 8 0.63 5.41 16.03
N GLY A 9 -0.36 6.24 15.71
CA GLY A 9 -0.97 7.18 16.65
C GLY A 9 -0.12 8.42 16.94
N GLU A 10 1.08 8.54 16.37
CA GLU A 10 2.00 9.69 16.51
C GLU A 10 2.01 10.58 15.26
N GLY A 11 0.99 10.44 14.40
CA GLY A 11 0.81 11.25 13.20
C GLY A 11 1.44 10.67 11.94
N ILE A 12 1.99 9.45 11.99
CA ILE A 12 2.30 8.74 10.75
C ILE A 12 0.99 8.19 10.18
N GLU A 13 0.62 8.70 9.01
CA GLU A 13 -0.54 8.21 8.26
C GLU A 13 -0.30 6.79 7.74
N PRO A 14 -1.34 5.94 7.72
CA PRO A 14 -1.25 4.63 7.08
C PRO A 14 -0.94 4.81 5.59
N GLN A 15 -0.08 3.96 5.05
CA GLN A 15 0.47 4.16 3.71
C GLN A 15 0.74 2.85 3.00
N LEU A 16 0.58 2.88 1.67
CA LEU A 16 1.08 1.86 0.76
C LEU A 16 2.46 2.27 0.27
N PHE A 17 3.42 1.36 0.41
CA PHE A 17 4.80 1.59 0.00
C PHE A 17 5.34 0.44 -0.86
N VAL A 18 6.32 0.78 -1.69
CA VAL A 18 7.12 -0.18 -2.45
C VAL A 18 8.54 -0.14 -1.93
N MET A 19 9.10 -1.31 -1.65
CA MET A 19 10.50 -1.49 -1.28
C MET A 19 11.25 -2.21 -2.39
N ASP A 20 12.34 -1.60 -2.86
CA ASP A 20 13.35 -2.28 -3.66
C ASP A 20 14.11 -3.25 -2.75
N MET A 21 13.99 -4.55 -3.03
CA MET A 21 14.59 -5.58 -2.19
C MET A 21 16.11 -5.71 -2.39
N ASN A 22 16.68 -5.10 -3.44
CA ASN A 22 18.12 -5.15 -3.69
C ASN A 22 18.88 -4.15 -2.80
N ASN A 23 18.27 -3.01 -2.48
CA ASN A 23 18.92 -1.92 -1.75
C ASN A 23 18.14 -1.44 -0.51
N GLY A 24 16.95 -2.00 -0.24
CA GLY A 24 16.10 -1.64 0.90
C GLY A 24 15.44 -0.28 0.81
N LYS A 25 15.60 0.47 -0.29
CA LYS A 25 14.97 1.78 -0.45
C LYS A 25 13.46 1.62 -0.60
N THR A 26 12.72 2.41 0.17
CA THR A 26 11.26 2.46 0.16
C THR A 26 10.76 3.77 -0.45
N ARG A 27 9.73 3.68 -1.30
CA ARG A 27 8.95 4.83 -1.76
C ARG A 27 7.50 4.65 -1.34
N THR A 28 6.94 5.66 -0.68
CA THR A 28 5.49 5.73 -0.42
C THR A 28 4.77 6.03 -1.73
N PHE A 29 3.77 5.23 -2.07
CA PHE A 29 2.96 5.40 -3.27
C PHE A 29 1.64 6.11 -2.97
N VAL A 30 1.01 5.74 -1.85
CA VAL A 30 -0.27 6.33 -1.41
C VAL A 30 -0.26 6.46 0.12
N ARG A 31 -0.81 7.56 0.64
CA ARG A 31 -1.05 7.80 2.07
C ARG A 31 -2.56 7.84 2.34
N GLY A 32 -2.95 7.60 3.59
CA GLY A 32 -4.34 7.66 4.05
C GLY A 32 -5.17 6.42 3.74
N ILE A 33 -4.55 5.28 3.40
CA ILE A 33 -5.29 4.02 3.20
C ILE A 33 -5.52 3.36 4.55
N GLU A 34 -6.62 3.72 5.20
CA GLU A 34 -6.95 3.15 6.50
C GLU A 34 -7.44 1.70 6.41
N ASN A 35 -7.27 0.94 7.50
CA ASN A 35 -7.76 -0.43 7.65
C ASN A 35 -7.33 -1.39 6.53
N ALA A 36 -6.18 -1.15 5.91
CA ALA A 36 -5.60 -2.04 4.91
C ALA A 36 -5.22 -3.39 5.56
N HIS A 37 -5.80 -4.48 5.07
CA HIS A 37 -5.65 -5.79 5.70
C HIS A 37 -5.03 -6.84 4.77
N SER A 38 -5.31 -6.75 3.48
CA SER A 38 -4.78 -7.69 2.49
C SER A 38 -4.31 -6.98 1.23
N LEU A 39 -3.34 -7.60 0.56
CA LEU A 39 -2.75 -7.12 -0.68
C LEU A 39 -2.73 -8.24 -1.72
N ALA A 40 -3.05 -7.90 -2.97
CA ALA A 40 -2.78 -8.71 -4.14
C ALA A 40 -2.25 -7.82 -5.26
N ILE A 41 -1.42 -8.35 -6.15
CA ILE A 41 -0.83 -7.62 -7.28
C ILE A 41 -1.14 -8.41 -8.54
N SER A 42 -1.67 -7.75 -9.57
CA SER A 42 -1.88 -8.35 -10.89
C SER A 42 -0.64 -8.21 -11.79
N ASP A 43 -0.60 -8.99 -12.86
CA ASP A 43 0.50 -9.01 -13.83
C ASP A 43 0.72 -7.67 -14.54
N ASP A 44 -0.31 -6.83 -14.64
CA ASP A 44 -0.25 -5.47 -15.19
C ASP A 44 0.11 -4.40 -14.16
N GLY A 45 0.48 -4.80 -12.94
CA GLY A 45 0.99 -3.89 -11.89
C GLY A 45 -0.10 -3.18 -11.08
N ILE A 46 -1.37 -3.60 -11.15
CA ILE A 46 -2.40 -3.07 -10.26
C ILE A 46 -2.28 -3.74 -8.89
N VAL A 47 -2.19 -2.93 -7.84
CA VAL A 47 -2.28 -3.38 -6.46
C VAL A 47 -3.73 -3.28 -6.00
N TYR A 48 -4.26 -4.40 -5.52
CA TYR A 48 -5.54 -4.50 -4.86
C TYR A 48 -5.31 -4.46 -3.35
N VAL A 49 -5.92 -3.49 -2.67
CA VAL A 49 -5.88 -3.41 -1.20
C VAL A 49 -7.27 -3.71 -0.65
N GLY A 50 -7.38 -4.81 0.10
CA GLY A 50 -8.59 -5.15 0.84
C GLY A 50 -8.64 -4.36 2.14
N GLN A 51 -9.68 -3.54 2.31
CA GLN A 51 -9.89 -2.78 3.54
C GLN A 51 -10.96 -3.45 4.41
N THR A 52 -10.67 -3.71 5.69
CA THR A 52 -11.67 -4.25 6.66
C THR A 52 -12.73 -3.20 7.02
N GLY A 53 -12.39 -1.92 6.90
CA GLY A 53 -13.30 -0.78 6.92
C GLY A 53 -12.86 0.23 5.86
N PRO A 54 -13.72 0.62 4.89
CA PRO A 54 -15.18 0.46 4.85
C PRO A 54 -15.68 -0.84 4.19
N LYS A 55 -14.90 -1.93 4.17
CA LYS A 55 -15.23 -3.21 3.49
C LYS A 55 -15.25 -3.08 1.97
N GLN A 56 -14.19 -2.50 1.43
CA GLN A 56 -14.03 -2.32 -0.01
C GLN A 56 -12.68 -2.84 -0.48
N ILE A 57 -12.53 -2.96 -1.80
CA ILE A 57 -11.27 -3.21 -2.45
C ILE A 57 -10.93 -1.97 -3.27
N ILE A 58 -9.79 -1.36 -2.96
CA ILE A 58 -9.23 -0.26 -3.77
C ILE A 58 -8.20 -0.80 -4.76
N GLN A 59 -8.12 -0.15 -5.91
CA GLN A 59 -7.22 -0.52 -7.00
C GLN A 59 -6.26 0.63 -7.25
N ILE A 60 -4.96 0.34 -7.19
CA ILE A 60 -3.89 1.34 -7.31
C ILE A 60 -2.93 0.86 -8.39
N PRO A 61 -2.85 1.53 -9.55
CA PRO A 61 -1.84 1.22 -10.55
C PRO A 61 -0.45 1.61 -10.03
N LEU A 62 0.48 0.66 -9.95
CA LEU A 62 1.91 0.96 -9.81
C LEU A 62 2.48 1.29 -11.19
N LEU A 63 2.09 2.44 -11.74
CA LEU A 63 2.76 2.97 -12.92
C LEU A 63 4.03 3.68 -12.46
N ASP A 64 5.16 3.42 -13.11
CA ASP A 64 6.44 4.09 -12.83
C ASP A 64 6.24 5.62 -12.71
N GLN A 65 6.37 6.15 -11.49
CA GLN A 65 6.43 7.59 -11.19
C GLN A 65 7.86 8.06 -10.94
#